data_AF-A0A930AUM6-F1
#
_entry.id   AF-A0A930AUM6-F1
#
_cell.length_a   1.000
_cell.length_b   1.000
_cell.length_c   1.000
_cell.angle_alpha   90.00
_cell.angle_beta   90.00
_cell.angle_gamma   90.00
#
_symmetry.space_group_name_H-M   'P 1'
#
loop_
_entity.id
_entity.type
_entity.pdbx_description
1 polymer ?
#
loop_
_entity_poly.entity_id
_entity_poly.type
_entity_poly.pdbx_seq_one_letter_code
_entity_poly.pdbx_strand_id
1 'polypeptide(L)'
;MEINHKTFGKIKFNYGWTKDISLDIFNKHHVLEINIDADEDAEFEINQEKAYIFFNNHLDEIVKEANSAIISYYNHEISDIVSSYTNHNEKKYYLDINGDEDKIYSLLQPKQIMFPLTFDE
;
A
#
# COMPACT_ATOMS: atom_id res chain seq x y z
N MET A 1 -21.44 -6.37 9.76
CA MET A 1 -21.13 -6.51 11.20
C MET A 1 -20.10 -5.46 11.60
N GLU A 2 -20.05 -5.01 12.85
CA GLU A 2 -19.04 -4.08 13.37
C GLU A 2 -18.60 -4.56 14.76
N ILE A 3 -17.29 -4.56 15.02
CA ILE A 3 -16.71 -4.95 16.31
C ILE A 3 -15.65 -3.95 16.76
N ASN A 4 -15.34 -3.98 18.06
CA ASN A 4 -14.20 -3.28 18.62
C ASN A 4 -13.15 -4.30 19.07
N HIS A 5 -12.21 -4.61 18.18
CA HIS A 5 -11.16 -5.59 18.44
C HIS A 5 -10.07 -4.99 19.34
N LYS A 6 -9.52 -5.78 20.26
CA LYS A 6 -8.46 -5.35 21.20
C LYS A 6 -7.24 -4.74 20.50
N THR A 7 -6.91 -5.23 19.29
CA THR A 7 -5.70 -4.84 18.54
C THR A 7 -6.04 -3.86 17.42
N PHE A 8 -7.06 -4.17 16.61
CA PHE A 8 -7.40 -3.37 15.42
C PHE A 8 -8.31 -2.19 15.73
N GLY A 9 -8.88 -2.15 16.94
CA GLY A 9 -9.89 -1.17 17.34
C GLY A 9 -11.21 -1.42 16.61
N LYS A 10 -11.89 -0.32 16.28
CA LYS A 10 -13.17 -0.36 15.58
C LYS A 10 -12.99 -0.78 14.12
N ILE A 11 -13.58 -1.91 13.73
CA ILE A 11 -13.53 -2.49 12.38
C ILE A 11 -14.92 -2.96 11.93
N LYS A 12 -15.15 -2.96 10.62
CA LYS A 12 -16.43 -3.33 9.99
C LYS A 12 -16.22 -4.43 8.96
N PHE A 13 -17.10 -5.43 8.96
CA PHE A 13 -17.09 -6.45 7.92
C PHE A 13 -17.68 -5.92 6.60
N ASN A 14 -16.90 -6.01 5.53
CA ASN A 14 -17.20 -5.66 4.14
C ASN A 14 -16.36 -6.52 3.18
N TYR A 15 -16.76 -7.79 2.99
CA TYR A 15 -15.98 -8.78 2.23
C TYR A 15 -14.52 -8.92 2.74
N GLY A 16 -14.37 -8.92 4.07
CA GLY A 16 -13.13 -8.73 4.81
C GLY A 16 -13.35 -7.73 5.95
N TRP A 17 -12.45 -7.66 6.93
CA TRP A 17 -12.58 -6.70 8.03
C TRP A 17 -11.84 -5.40 7.74
N THR A 18 -12.57 -4.29 7.69
CA THR A 18 -12.00 -3.02 7.22
C THR A 18 -12.07 -1.89 8.23
N LYS A 19 -11.15 -0.94 8.08
CA LYS A 19 -11.12 0.35 8.77
C LYS A 19 -10.36 1.38 7.95
N ASP A 20 -10.60 2.66 8.20
CA ASP A 20 -9.82 3.72 7.58
C ASP A 20 -8.52 4.00 8.34
N ILE A 21 -7.50 4.43 7.59
CA ILE A 21 -6.27 5.02 8.11
C ILE A 21 -5.93 6.28 7.31
N SER A 22 -5.40 7.29 8.01
CA SER A 22 -4.85 8.49 7.40
C SER A 22 -3.33 8.46 7.45
N LEU A 23 -2.66 8.67 6.32
CA LEU A 23 -1.21 8.76 6.21
C LEU A 23 -0.79 9.59 5.01
N ASP A 24 0.46 10.07 5.01
CA ASP A 24 1.00 10.86 3.92
C ASP A 24 1.94 10.02 3.04
N ILE A 25 1.55 9.74 1.80
CA ILE A 25 2.36 9.01 0.81
C ILE A 25 2.90 10.04 -0.19
N PHE A 26 4.21 10.05 -0.45
CA PHE A 26 4.86 11.12 -1.23
C PHE A 26 4.49 12.54 -0.77
N ASN A 27 4.41 12.77 0.55
CA ASN A 27 3.98 14.04 1.18
C ASN A 27 2.57 14.51 0.73
N LYS A 28 1.73 13.60 0.22
CA LYS A 28 0.32 13.85 -0.09
C LYS A 28 -0.55 13.09 0.90
N HIS A 29 -1.55 13.77 1.42
CA HIS A 29 -2.46 13.18 2.39
C HIS A 29 -3.40 12.17 1.74
N HIS A 30 -3.51 10.98 2.33
CA HIS A 30 -4.43 9.93 1.92
C HIS A 30 -5.26 9.42 3.08
N VAL A 31 -6.52 9.10 2.77
CA VAL A 31 -7.35 8.22 3.59
C VAL A 31 -7.47 6.91 2.83
N LEU A 32 -6.89 5.84 3.37
CA LEU A 32 -6.90 4.52 2.76
C LEU A 32 -7.72 3.55 3.61
N GLU A 33 -8.30 2.55 2.96
CA GLU A 33 -8.88 1.41 3.65
C GLU A 33 -7.75 0.44 4.04
N ILE A 34 -7.72 0.04 5.31
CA ILE A 34 -7.04 -1.17 5.77
C ILE A 34 -8.03 -2.32 5.62
N ASN A 35 -7.62 -3.37 4.93
CA ASN A 35 -8.32 -4.64 4.86
C ASN A 35 -7.52 -5.69 5.67
N ILE A 36 -8.17 -6.27 6.67
CA ILE A 36 -7.66 -7.38 7.47
C ILE A 36 -8.44 -8.61 7.02
N ASP A 37 -7.73 -9.53 6.39
CA ASP A 37 -8.30 -10.72 5.79
C ASP A 37 -8.68 -11.72 6.89
N ALA A 38 -9.96 -12.04 7.02
CA ALA A 38 -10.52 -13.03 7.93
C ALA A 38 -12.01 -13.24 7.59
N ASP A 39 -12.55 -14.37 8.01
CA ASP A 39 -13.97 -14.68 7.85
C ASP A 39 -14.87 -13.81 8.76
N GLU A 40 -16.19 -13.89 8.56
CA GLU A 40 -17.17 -13.06 9.28
C GLU A 40 -17.20 -13.32 10.80
N ASP A 41 -16.62 -14.43 11.28
CA ASP A 41 -16.50 -14.75 12.70
C ASP A 41 -15.43 -13.92 13.44
N ALA A 42 -14.62 -13.15 12.70
CA ALA A 42 -13.54 -12.33 13.24
C ALA A 42 -12.42 -13.13 13.92
N GLU A 43 -12.17 -14.36 13.47
CA GLU A 43 -10.98 -15.10 13.86
C GLU A 43 -9.76 -14.56 13.11
N PHE A 44 -8.92 -13.79 13.81
CA PHE A 44 -7.69 -13.22 13.27
C PHE A 44 -6.47 -13.99 13.72
N GLU A 45 -5.49 -14.12 12.83
CA GLU A 45 -4.22 -14.75 13.14
C GLU A 45 -3.35 -13.88 14.05
N ILE A 46 -2.61 -14.51 14.96
CA ILE A 46 -1.69 -13.81 15.88
C ILE A 46 -0.65 -13.00 15.10
N ASN A 47 -0.23 -13.48 13.93
CA ASN A 47 0.74 -12.79 13.09
C ASN A 47 0.16 -11.53 12.44
N GLN A 48 -1.15 -11.51 12.11
CA GLN A 48 -1.82 -10.28 11.66
C GLN A 48 -1.87 -9.24 12.77
N GLU A 49 -2.20 -9.65 14.01
CA GLU A 49 -2.16 -8.74 15.16
C GLU A 49 -0.77 -8.14 15.37
N LYS A 50 0.28 -8.98 15.34
CA LYS A 50 1.67 -8.54 15.48
C LYS A 50 2.10 -7.60 14.36
N ALA A 51 1.78 -7.94 13.10
CA ALA A 51 2.11 -7.13 11.93
C ALA A 51 1.43 -5.76 12.01
N TYR A 52 0.17 -5.70 12.44
CA TYR A 52 -0.55 -4.44 12.61
C TYR A 52 0.06 -3.58 13.73
N ILE A 53 0.43 -4.18 14.87
CA ILE A 53 1.12 -3.46 15.94
C ILE A 53 2.45 -2.88 15.44
N PHE A 54 3.24 -3.70 14.74
CA PHE A 54 4.50 -3.25 14.14
C PHE A 54 4.26 -2.11 13.14
N PHE A 55 3.30 -2.27 12.24
CA PHE A 55 2.95 -1.26 11.25
C PHE A 55 2.59 0.09 11.89
N ASN A 56 1.78 0.11 12.95
CA ASN A 56 1.44 1.35 13.63
C ASN A 56 2.64 1.99 14.36
N ASN A 57 3.52 1.18 14.93
CA ASN A 57 4.71 1.67 15.63
C ASN A 57 5.78 2.21 14.67
N HIS A 58 5.78 1.75 13.42
CA HIS A 58 6.78 2.07 12.40
C HIS A 58 6.19 2.73 11.15
N LEU A 59 5.00 3.33 11.24
CA LEU A 59 4.25 3.84 10.10
C LEU A 59 5.08 4.80 9.24
N ASP A 60 5.72 5.79 9.87
CA ASP A 60 6.52 6.81 9.17
C ASP A 60 7.75 6.22 8.47
N GLU A 61 8.36 5.18 9.05
CA GLU A 61 9.51 4.48 8.48
C GLU A 61 9.07 3.67 7.26
N ILE A 62 8.02 2.87 7.41
CA ILE A 62 7.44 2.04 6.34
C ILE A 62 7.00 2.91 5.15
N VAL A 63 6.37 4.05 5.40
CA VAL A 63 5.96 4.99 4.35
C VAL A 63 7.17 5.54 3.57
N LYS A 64 8.24 5.91 4.27
CA LYS A 64 9.48 6.39 3.63
C LYS A 64 10.15 5.30 2.80
N GLU A 65 10.21 4.09 3.34
CA GLU A 65 10.74 2.92 2.64
C GLU A 65 9.90 2.60 1.39
N ALA A 66 8.57 2.63 1.50
CA ALA A 66 7.66 2.39 0.39
C ALA A 66 7.84 3.43 -0.73
N ASN A 67 7.91 4.73 -0.40
CA ASN A 67 8.16 5.78 -1.39
C ASN A 67 9.49 5.54 -2.12
N SER A 68 10.55 5.23 -1.36
CA SER A 68 11.89 4.95 -1.91
C SER A 68 11.90 3.71 -2.81
N ALA A 69 11.22 2.65 -2.40
CA ALA A 69 11.10 1.41 -3.17
C ALA A 69 10.35 1.63 -4.49
N ILE A 70 9.28 2.43 -4.48
CA ILE A 70 8.51 2.75 -5.69
C ILE A 70 9.37 3.55 -6.69
N ILE A 71 10.09 4.58 -6.22
CA ILE A 71 11.00 5.36 -7.07
C ILE A 71 12.09 4.46 -7.65
N SER A 72 12.70 3.62 -6.80
CA SER A 72 13.73 2.67 -7.21
C SER A 72 13.23 1.71 -8.30
N TYR A 73 12.05 1.11 -8.08
CA TYR A 73 11.42 0.21 -9.03
C TYR A 73 11.15 0.91 -10.37
N TYR A 74 10.55 2.10 -10.34
CA TYR A 74 10.28 2.87 -11.56
C TYR A 74 11.56 3.13 -12.34
N ASN A 75 12.58 3.68 -11.69
CA ASN A 75 13.84 4.06 -12.32
C ASN A 75 14.59 2.84 -12.87
N HIS A 76 14.45 1.67 -12.24
CA HIS A 76 15.08 0.43 -12.67
C HIS A 76 14.37 -0.19 -13.88
N GLU A 77 13.05 -0.32 -13.83
CA GLU A 77 12.29 -1.14 -14.77
C GLU A 77 11.74 -0.36 -15.98
N ILE A 78 11.59 0.97 -15.89
CA ILE A 78 10.81 1.70 -16.88
C ILE A 78 11.36 1.58 -18.29
N SER A 79 12.69 1.59 -18.46
CA SER A 79 13.34 1.46 -19.77
C SER A 79 12.95 0.16 -20.48
N ASP A 80 12.88 -0.94 -19.73
CA ASP A 80 12.55 -2.25 -20.27
C ASP A 80 11.05 -2.37 -20.54
N ILE A 81 10.21 -1.86 -19.64
CA ILE A 81 8.75 -1.81 -19.81
C ILE A 81 8.37 -1.07 -21.10
N VAL A 82 8.94 0.11 -21.33
CA VAL A 82 8.60 0.95 -22.50
C VAL A 82 9.37 0.60 -23.77
N SER A 83 10.25 -0.42 -23.71
CA SER A 83 11.04 -0.85 -24.87
C SER A 83 10.15 -1.32 -26.03
N SER A 84 9.03 -1.96 -25.69
CA SER A 84 8.03 -2.52 -26.63
C SER A 84 7.02 -1.50 -27.15
N TYR A 85 7.03 -0.26 -26.65
CA TYR A 85 6.03 0.75 -27.00
C TYR A 85 6.27 1.25 -28.42
N THR A 86 5.22 1.20 -29.25
CA THR A 86 5.25 1.73 -30.62
C THR A 86 5.02 3.23 -30.67
N ASN A 87 4.32 3.80 -29.68
CA ASN A 87 4.12 5.24 -29.55
C ASN A 87 5.38 5.91 -28.95
N HIS A 88 6.15 6.60 -29.79
CA HIS A 88 7.37 7.29 -29.38
C HIS A 88 7.14 8.40 -28.35
N ASN A 89 5.99 9.09 -28.38
CA ASN A 89 5.71 10.17 -27.45
C ASN A 89 5.43 9.64 -26.05
N GLU A 90 4.66 8.56 -25.93
CA GLU A 90 4.42 7.87 -24.65
C GLU A 90 5.72 7.28 -24.10
N LYS A 91 6.50 6.60 -24.94
CA LYS A 91 7.81 6.09 -24.56
C LYS A 91 8.69 7.19 -23.97
N LYS A 92 8.78 8.33 -24.66
CA LYS A 92 9.57 9.47 -24.21
C LYS A 92 9.02 10.04 -22.90
N TYR A 93 7.71 10.20 -22.77
CA TYR A 93 7.09 10.71 -21.55
C TYR A 93 7.52 9.94 -20.31
N TYR A 94 7.43 8.61 -20.34
CA TYR A 94 7.82 7.78 -19.19
C TYR A 94 9.34 7.78 -18.93
N LEU A 95 10.17 7.83 -19.97
CA LEU A 95 11.61 7.95 -19.76
C LEU A 95 12.02 9.32 -19.16
N ASP A 96 11.32 10.39 -19.53
CA ASP A 96 11.63 11.77 -19.11
C ASP A 96 11.28 12.05 -17.64
N ILE A 97 10.44 11.24 -16.98
CA ILE A 97 10.08 11.42 -15.56
C ILE A 97 10.98 10.65 -14.59
N ASN A 98 12.00 9.94 -15.10
CA ASN A 98 12.95 9.19 -14.28
C ASN A 98 13.61 10.09 -13.20
N GLY A 99 13.55 9.66 -11.94
CA GLY A 99 14.07 10.42 -10.79
C GLY A 99 13.23 11.63 -10.34
N ASP A 100 12.09 11.93 -10.98
CA ASP A 100 11.17 12.99 -10.57
C ASP A 100 10.04 12.41 -9.70
N GLU A 101 10.20 12.49 -8.38
CA GLU A 101 9.30 11.83 -7.41
C GLU A 101 7.84 12.26 -7.56
N ASP A 102 7.58 13.56 -7.78
CA ASP A 102 6.22 14.10 -7.93
C ASP A 102 5.55 13.57 -9.20
N LYS A 103 6.31 13.47 -10.30
CA LYS A 103 5.78 12.91 -11.55
C LYS A 103 5.61 11.41 -11.49
N ILE A 104 6.52 10.68 -10.85
CA ILE A 104 6.37 9.23 -10.62
C ILE A 104 5.12 8.98 -9.78
N TYR A 105 4.94 9.74 -8.70
CA TYR A 105 3.74 9.67 -7.88
C TYR A 105 2.46 9.96 -8.66
N SER A 106 2.48 10.88 -9.64
CA SER A 106 1.30 11.18 -10.47
C SER A 106 0.77 9.99 -11.28
N LEU A 107 1.58 8.93 -11.43
CA LEU A 107 1.17 7.67 -12.08
C LEU A 107 0.51 6.68 -11.11
N LEU A 108 0.55 6.95 -9.80
CA LEU A 108 0.12 6.04 -8.76
C LEU A 108 -1.26 6.40 -8.25
N GLN A 109 -1.98 5.36 -7.82
CA GLN A 109 -3.20 5.51 -7.06
C GLN A 109 -3.18 4.52 -5.90
N PRO A 110 -2.70 4.92 -4.71
CA PRO A 110 -2.80 4.09 -3.50
C PRO A 110 -4.27 3.75 -3.24
N LYS A 111 -4.56 2.45 -3.06
CA LYS A 111 -5.94 1.97 -2.89
C LYS A 111 -6.24 1.52 -1.47
N GLN A 112 -5.42 0.62 -0.95
CA GLN A 112 -5.65 -0.03 0.33
C GLN A 112 -4.34 -0.57 0.91
N ILE A 113 -4.36 -0.86 2.21
CA ILE A 113 -3.33 -1.63 2.92
C ILE A 113 -3.95 -2.97 3.30
N MET A 114 -3.26 -4.08 3.01
CA MET A 114 -3.79 -5.42 3.27
C MET A 114 -2.96 -6.12 4.36
N PHE A 115 -3.64 -6.68 5.35
CA PHE A 115 -3.10 -7.65 6.29
C PHE A 115 -3.66 -9.03 5.92
N PRO A 116 -2.98 -9.77 5.02
CA PRO A 116 -3.48 -11.05 4.53
C PRO A 116 -3.49 -12.11 5.62
N LEU A 117 -4.27 -13.17 5.44
CA LEU A 117 -4.13 -14.39 6.22
C LEU A 117 -2.74 -14.98 5.98
N THR A 118 -2.08 -15.39 7.05
CA THR A 118 -0.78 -16.08 7.00
C THR A 118 -0.96 -17.47 7.54
N PHE A 119 -0.69 -18.49 6.73
CA PHE A 119 -0.78 -19.91 7.13
C PHE A 119 0.59 -20.46 7.54
N ASP A 120 1.45 -19.62 8.10
CA ASP A 120 2.79 -20.04 8.54
C ASP A 120 2.66 -20.85 9.84
N GLU A 121 2.98 -22.15 9.76
CA GLU A 121 3.17 -23.09 10.89
C GLU A 121 4.28 -22.66 11.87
#